data_AF-A0A7C4NFL2-F1
#
_entry.id   AF-A0A7C4NFL2-F1
#
_cell.length_a   1.000
_cell.length_b   1.000
_cell.length_c   1.000
_cell.angle_alpha   90.00
_cell.angle_beta   90.00
_cell.angle_gamma   90.00
#
_symmetry.space_group_name_H-M   'P 1'
#
loop_
_entity.id
_entity.type
_entity.pdbx_description
1 polymer ?
#
loop_
_entity_poly.entity_id
_entity_poly.type
_entity_poly.pdbx_seq_one_letter_code
_entity_poly.pdbx_strand_id
1 'polypeptide(L)' 'MDILKIRLLKAMVKCPACGREFETDPLKAWRFRFYQVNGYWCTLCGSKSGVYEDDYVSSIIRHVKW' A
#
# COMPACT_ATOMS: atom_id res chain seq x y z
N MET A 1 7.45 -16.42 20.98
CA MET A 1 6.13 -15.76 20.88
C MET A 1 6.36 -14.46 20.12
N ASP A 2 6.14 -14.29 18.81
CA ASP A 2 5.27 -14.99 17.86
C ASP A 2 5.87 -14.91 16.44
N ILE A 3 6.44 -16.01 15.95
CA ILE A 3 6.94 -16.13 14.56
C ILE A 3 5.77 -16.13 13.55
N LEU A 4 4.53 -16.26 14.05
CA LEU A 4 3.28 -16.28 13.27
C LEU A 4 2.81 -14.89 12.79
N LYS A 5 3.35 -13.77 13.28
CA LYS A 5 2.93 -12.42 12.83
C LYS A 5 3.55 -11.95 11.51
N ILE A 6 4.58 -12.62 11.01
CA ILE A 6 5.36 -12.14 9.84
C ILE A 6 4.65 -12.46 8.49
N ARG A 7 3.62 -13.34 8.48
CA ARG A 7 2.99 -13.83 7.24
C ARG A 7 1.52 -13.40 7.03
N LEU A 8 0.99 -12.45 7.81
CA LEU A 8 -0.45 -12.12 7.80
C LEU A 8 -0.77 -10.61 7.69
N LEU A 9 0.16 -9.77 7.22
CA LEU A 9 -0.14 -8.37 6.88
C LEU A 9 -0.27 -8.20 5.36
N LYS A 10 -0.97 -9.14 4.75
CA LYS A 10 -1.46 -8.95 3.40
C LYS A 10 -2.51 -7.85 3.45
N ALA A 11 -2.16 -6.68 2.95
CA ALA A 11 -3.04 -5.52 2.96
C ALA A 11 -4.03 -5.64 1.80
N MET A 12 -5.31 -5.43 2.09
CA MET A 12 -6.31 -5.27 1.05
C MET A 12 -6.25 -3.82 0.56
N VAL A 13 -5.69 -3.62 -0.63
CA VAL A 13 -5.49 -2.29 -1.22
C VAL A 13 -6.29 -2.16 -2.50
N LYS A 14 -6.89 -0.98 -2.69
CA LYS A 14 -7.57 -0.62 -3.93
C LYS A 14 -6.55 -0.06 -4.93
N CYS A 15 -6.43 -0.71 -6.09
CA CYS A 15 -5.54 -0.25 -7.13
C CYS A 15 -6.05 1.07 -7.72
N PRO A 16 -5.27 2.17 -7.69
CA PRO A 16 -5.69 3.42 -8.30
C PRO A 16 -5.80 3.36 -9.83
N ALA A 17 -5.12 2.39 -10.47
CA ALA A 17 -5.11 2.26 -11.92
C ALA A 17 -6.34 1.51 -12.46
N CYS A 18 -6.69 0.37 -11.87
CA CYS A 18 -7.81 -0.46 -12.34
C CYS A 18 -9.05 -0.41 -11.44
N GLY A 19 -8.98 0.27 -10.29
CA GLY A 19 -10.08 0.44 -9.34
C GLY A 19 -10.46 -0.82 -8.55
N ARG A 20 -9.82 -1.96 -8.80
CA ARG A 20 -10.09 -3.23 -8.10
C ARG A 20 -9.30 -3.33 -6.80
N GLU A 21 -9.91 -3.99 -5.83
CA GLU A 21 -9.27 -4.36 -4.58
C GLU A 21 -8.49 -5.67 -4.76
N PHE A 22 -7.32 -5.74 -4.16
CA PHE A 22 -6.47 -6.91 -4.22
C PHE A 22 -5.65 -7.02 -2.95
N GLU A 23 -5.28 -8.26 -2.65
CA GLU A 23 -4.50 -8.61 -1.49
C GLU A 23 -3.01 -8.64 -1.89
N THR A 24 -2.18 -7.83 -1.25
CA THR A 24 -0.75 -7.77 -1.55
C THR A 24 0.10 -7.34 -0.36
N ASP A 25 1.36 -7.76 -0.37
CA ASP A 25 2.36 -7.29 0.57
C ASP A 25 3.00 -5.99 0.03
N PRO A 26 3.26 -5.00 0.89
CA PRO A 26 4.03 -3.83 0.48
C PRO A 26 5.41 -4.27 0.00
N LEU A 27 5.75 -3.97 -1.26
CA LEU A 27 7.05 -4.33 -1.83
C LEU A 27 8.18 -3.52 -1.22
N LYS A 28 7.88 -2.25 -0.93
CA LYS A 28 8.82 -1.30 -0.37
C LYS A 28 8.06 -0.22 0.35
N ALA A 29 8.52 0.13 1.55
CA ALA A 29 8.04 1.26 2.32
C ALA A 29 9.12 2.35 2.34
N TRP A 30 8.75 3.62 2.22
CA TRP A 30 9.68 4.75 2.37
C TRP A 30 8.97 6.00 2.90
N ARG A 31 9.71 6.87 3.58
CA ARG A 31 9.20 8.18 3.99
C ARG A 31 9.32 9.18 2.83
N PHE A 32 8.24 9.88 2.54
CA PHE A 32 8.25 11.04 1.64
C PHE A 32 7.72 12.26 2.38
N ARG A 33 8.61 13.18 2.75
CA ARG A 33 8.30 14.30 3.66
C ARG A 33 7.71 13.76 4.97
N PHE A 34 6.45 14.03 5.25
CA PHE A 34 5.69 13.59 6.43
C PHE A 34 4.75 12.42 6.13
N TYR A 35 4.80 11.85 4.93
CA TYR A 35 4.00 10.68 4.56
C TYR A 35 4.82 9.40 4.67
N GLN A 36 4.18 8.34 5.13
CA GLN A 36 4.62 6.96 4.94
C GLN A 36 4.10 6.49 3.59
N VAL A 37 4.99 6.14 2.67
CA VAL A 37 4.63 5.65 1.34
C VAL A 37 4.89 4.17 1.26
N ASN A 38 3.84 3.40 1.01
CA ASN A 38 3.91 1.98 0.77
C ASN A 38 3.72 1.71 -0.72
N GLY A 39 4.74 1.14 -1.35
CA GLY A 39 4.74 0.75 -2.76
C GLY A 39 4.12 -0.63 -2.95
N TYR A 40 3.19 -0.73 -3.89
CA TYR A 40 2.48 -1.95 -4.22
C TYR A 40 2.53 -2.23 -5.72
N TRP A 41 2.44 -3.51 -6.06
CA TRP A 41 2.28 -4.00 -7.43
C TRP A 41 0.94 -4.70 -7.53
N CYS A 42 0.08 -4.21 -8.42
CA CYS A 42 -1.22 -4.79 -8.64
C CYS A 42 -1.09 -6.10 -9.42
N THR A 43 -1.44 -7.21 -8.78
CA THR A 43 -1.45 -8.54 -9.41
C THR A 43 -2.54 -8.70 -10.48
N LEU A 44 -3.53 -7.80 -10.49
CA LEU A 44 -4.67 -7.85 -11.42
C LEU A 44 -4.45 -7.06 -12.72
N CYS A 45 -3.60 -6.02 -12.72
CA CYS A 45 -3.36 -5.20 -13.91
C CYS A 45 -1.88 -4.88 -14.16
N GLY A 46 -0.98 -5.28 -13.26
CA GLY A 46 0.46 -5.08 -13.39
C GLY A 46 0.95 -3.68 -13.03
N SER A 47 0.07 -2.74 -12.67
CA SER A 47 0.45 -1.36 -12.34
C SER A 47 1.22 -1.28 -11.01
N LYS A 48 2.25 -0.43 -10.97
CA LYS A 48 2.99 -0.08 -9.76
C LYS A 48 2.48 1.25 -9.22
N SER A 49 2.19 1.32 -7.93
CA SER A 49 1.67 2.54 -7.29
C SER A 49 2.17 2.67 -5.86
N GLY A 50 2.44 3.91 -5.43
CA GLY A 50 2.66 4.24 -4.03
C GLY A 50 1.35 4.69 -3.38
N VAL A 51 1.01 4.12 -2.24
CA VAL A 51 -0.08 4.57 -1.36
C VAL A 51 0.55 5.43 -0.27
N TYR A 52 0.03 6.65 -0.12
CA TYR A 52 0.49 7.60 0.89
C TYR A 52 -0.42 7.47 2.10
N GLU A 53 0.16 7.08 3.22
CA GLU A 53 -0.46 7.11 4.53
C GLU A 53 0.08 8.34 5.27
N ASP A 54 -0.84 9.17 5.75
CA ASP A 54 -0.51 10.31 6.61
C ASP A 54 -0.42 9.79 8.05
N ASP A 55 0.65 10.15 8.77
CA ASP A 55 0.85 9.73 10.16
C ASP A 55 -0.25 10.28 11.12
N TYR A 56 -1.13 11.21 10.69
CA TYR A 56 -2.12 11.85 11.58
C TYR A 56 -3.59 11.40 11.46
N VAL A 57 -4.04 10.77 10.37
CA VAL A 57 -5.45 10.34 10.26
C VAL A 57 -5.57 9.11 9.37
N SER A 58 -6.12 8.03 9.94
CA SER A 58 -6.40 6.73 9.32
C SER A 58 -7.51 6.78 8.24
N SER A 59 -7.63 7.84 7.43
CA SER A 59 -8.79 7.99 6.52
C SER A 59 -8.58 8.79 5.23
N ILE A 60 -7.37 9.27 4.89
CA ILE A 60 -7.14 9.98 3.62
C ILE A 60 -6.04 9.30 2.81
N ILE A 61 -6.42 8.27 2.06
CA ILE A 61 -5.54 7.66 1.04
C ILE A 61 -5.42 8.65 -0.13
N ARG A 62 -4.30 9.37 -0.21
CA ARG A 62 -3.99 10.20 -1.38
C ARG A 62 -3.31 9.34 -2.45
N HIS A 63 -3.96 9.18 -3.59
CA HIS A 63 -3.39 8.50 -4.76
C HIS A 63 -2.56 9.50 -5.57
N VAL A 64 -1.25 9.29 -5.68
CA VAL A 64 -0.39 10.03 -6.62
C VAL A 64 0.06 9.07 -7.71
N LYS A 65 -0.23 9.45 -8.96
CA LYS A 65 0.22 8.76 -10.16
C LYS A 65 1.65 9.20 -10.43
N TRP A 66 2.57 8.24 -10.48
CA TRP A 66 3.96 8.47 -10.91
C TRP A 66 4.01 8.70 -12.41
#